data_AF-A0A9Q0T509-F1
#
_entry.id   AF-A0A9Q0T509-F1
#
_cell.length_a   1.000
_cell.length_b   1.000
_cell.length_c   1.000
_cell.angle_alpha   90.00
_cell.angle_beta   90.00
_cell.angle_gamma   90.00
#
_symmetry.space_group_name_H-M   'P 1'
#
loop_
_entity.id
_entity.type
_entity.pdbx_description
1 polymer ?
#
loop_
_entity_poly.entity_id
_entity_poly.type
_entity_poly.pdbx_seq_one_letter_code
_entity_poly.pdbx_strand_id
1 'polypeptide(L)' 'MDSCPVVKNILLLDSEGKRVAVKYYSDDWTTNNAKLAFEKSLFAKTLKSNARTE' A
#
# COMPACT_ATOMS: atom_id res chain seq x y z
N MET A 1 -23.24 -12.04 5.70
CA MET A 1 -21.98 -12.68 6.13
C MET A 1 -20.94 -11.59 6.13
N ASP A 2 -20.67 -11.01 7.29
CA ASP A 2 -19.57 -10.08 7.48
C ASP A 2 -18.27 -10.83 7.18
N SER A 3 -17.78 -10.63 5.96
CA SER A 3 -16.53 -11.22 5.51
C SER A 3 -15.45 -10.69 6.44
N CYS A 4 -14.74 -11.58 7.13
CA CYS A 4 -13.57 -11.20 7.91
C CYS A 4 -12.65 -10.34 7.03
N PRO A 5 -12.06 -9.25 7.57
CA PRO A 5 -11.24 -8.36 6.77
C PRO A 5 -10.07 -9.14 6.18
N VAL A 6 -9.91 -9.06 4.86
CA VAL A 6 -8.85 -9.75 4.14
C VAL A 6 -7.77 -8.75 3.73
N VAL A 7 -6.51 -9.10 3.99
CA VAL A 7 -5.37 -8.29 3.55
C VAL A 7 -5.20 -8.45 2.04
N LYS A 8 -5.42 -7.36 1.29
CA LYS A 8 -5.22 -7.35 -0.17
C LYS A 8 -3.75 -7.22 -0.57
N ASN A 9 -2.97 -6.46 0.19
CA ASN A 9 -1.55 -6.22 -0.06
C ASN A 9 -0.81 -5.83 1.22
N ILE A 10 0.50 -6.08 1.24
CA ILE A 10 1.44 -5.61 2.25
C ILE A 10 2.59 -4.92 1.51
N LEU A 11 2.86 -3.67 1.90
CA LEU A 11 3.84 -2.79 1.26
C LEU A 11 4.83 -2.31 2.32
N LEU A 12 6.12 -2.50 2.08
CA LEU A 12 7.21 -1.90 2.83
C LEU A 12 7.93 -0.93 1.92
N LEU A 13 7.86 0.36 2.27
CA LEU A 13 8.45 1.46 1.53
C LEU A 13 9.51 2.15 2.40
N ASP A 14 10.56 2.68 1.77
CA ASP A 14 11.50 3.58 2.45
C ASP A 14 10.93 5.00 2.62
N SER A 15 11.72 5.90 3.20
CA SER A 15 11.34 7.30 3.46
C SER A 15 11.07 8.12 2.19
N GLU A 16 11.55 7.69 1.03
CA GLU A 16 11.34 8.31 -0.27
C GLU A 16 10.16 7.68 -1.03
N GLY A 17 9.52 6.65 -0.45
CA GLY A 17 8.37 5.96 -1.03
C GLY A 17 8.75 4.85 -2.02
N LYS A 18 10.01 4.43 -2.04
CA LYS A 18 10.48 3.35 -2.91
C LYS A 18 10.30 1.99 -2.26
N ARG A 19 9.98 0.97 -3.08
CA ARG A 19 9.72 -0.41 -2.65
C ARG A 19 10.96 -1.05 -2.02
N VAL A 20 10.83 -1.47 -0.77
CA VAL A 20 11.76 -2.39 -0.12
C VAL A 20 11.23 -3.83 -0.22
N ALA A 21 9.94 -4.03 0.07
CA ALA A 21 9.27 -5.32 -0.11
C ALA A 21 7.79 -5.11 -0.44
N VAL A 22 7.23 -5.95 -1.30
CA VAL A 22 5.85 -5.86 -1.75
C VAL A 22 5.27 -7.25 -1.93
N LYS A 23 4.06 -7.46 -1.39
CA LYS A 23 3.29 -8.70 -1.60
C LYS A 23 1.83 -8.37 -1.85
N TYR A 24 1.32 -8.82 -2.98
CA TYR A 24 -0.10 -8.73 -3.36
C TYR A 24 -0.74 -10.10 -3.19
N TYR A 25 -1.88 -10.13 -2.50
CA TYR A 25 -2.69 -11.32 -2.30
C TYR A 25 -3.98 -11.31 -3.13
N SER A 26 -4.34 -10.13 -3.67
CA SER A 26 -5.51 -9.93 -4.53
C SER A 26 -5.08 -9.53 -5.95
N ASP A 27 -5.81 -10.02 -6.94
CA ASP A 27 -5.62 -9.71 -8.36
C ASP A 27 -6.27 -8.38 -8.79
N ASP A 28 -6.75 -7.57 -7.84
CA ASP A 28 -7.32 -6.24 -8.08
C ASP A 28 -6.40 -5.30 -8.89
N TRP A 29 -5.06 -5.50 -8.80
CA TRP A 29 -4.06 -4.74 -9.57
C TRP A 29 -3.30 -5.68 -10.52
N THR A 30 -3.90 -5.95 -11.68
CA THR A 30 -3.37 -6.91 -12.66
C THR A 30 -2.11 -6.42 -13.37
N THR A 31 -1.96 -5.11 -13.58
CA THR A 31 -0.80 -4.53 -14.29
C THR A 31 0.22 -3.95 -13.32
N ASN A 32 1.51 -4.03 -13.68
CA ASN A 32 2.57 -3.41 -12.89
C ASN A 32 2.37 -1.89 -12.76
N ASN A 33 1.86 -1.24 -13.80
CA ASN A 33 1.57 0.20 -13.77
C ASN A 33 0.46 0.54 -12.76
N ALA A 34 -0.59 -0.28 -12.67
CA ALA A 34 -1.65 -0.10 -11.66
C ALA A 34 -1.12 -0.30 -10.23
N LYS A 35 -0.22 -1.27 -10.02
CA LYS A 35 0.47 -1.48 -8.73
C LYS A 35 1.29 -0.27 -8.32
N LEU A 36 2.09 0.27 -9.25
CA LEU A 36 2.92 1.46 -9.01
C LEU A 36 2.09 2.72 -8.72
N ALA A 37 1.01 2.94 -9.49
CA ALA A 37 0.12 4.07 -9.28
C ALA A 37 -0.57 3.99 -7.91
N PHE A 38 -0.99 2.79 -7.49
CA PHE A 38 -1.60 2.56 -6.18
C PHE A 38 -0.62 2.86 -5.03
N GLU A 39 0.61 2.35 -5.10
CA GLU A 39 1.63 2.62 -4.08
C GLU A 39 1.98 4.09 -3.98
N LYS A 40 2.16 4.77 -5.11
CA LYS A 40 2.42 6.21 -5.12
C LYS A 40 1.26 6.99 -4.49
N SER A 41 0.03 6.60 -4.78
CA SER A 41 -1.16 7.21 -4.17
C SER A 41 -1.23 6.95 -2.67
N LEU A 42 -0.95 5.72 -2.22
CA LEU A 42 -0.91 5.37 -0.80
C LEU A 42 0.16 6.17 -0.07
N PHE A 43 1.40 6.15 -0.57
CA PHE A 43 2.50 6.89 0.02
C PHE A 43 2.18 8.39 0.12
N ALA A 44 1.67 9.00 -0.94
CA ALA A 44 1.28 10.42 -0.91
C ALA A 44 0.19 10.73 0.13
N LYS A 45 -0.74 9.80 0.36
CA LYS A 45 -1.81 9.93 1.37
C LYS A 45 -1.29 9.73 2.80
N THR A 46 -0.32 8.85 3.01
CA THR A 46 0.20 8.51 4.35
C THR A 46 1.41 9.33 4.77
N LEU A 47 2.17 9.91 3.82
CA LEU A 47 3.37 10.72 4.10
C LEU A 47 3.11 11.86 5.07
N LYS A 48 1.92 12.47 5.03
CA LYS A 48 1.53 13.57 5.92
C LYS A 48 0.84 13.10 7.21
N SER A 49 0.51 11.81 7.29
CA SER A 49 -0.09 11.20 8.48
C SER A 49 1.03 10.72 9.40
N ASN A 50 1.64 11.65 10.12
CA ASN A 50 2.60 11.32 11.17
C ASN A 50 1.94 10.38 12.18
N ALA A 51 2.62 9.30 12.57
CA ALA A 51 2.21 8.40 13.65
C ALA A 51 2.28 9.05 15.05
N ARG A 52 2.18 10.39 15.14
CA ARG A 52 2.23 11.15 16.37
C ARG A 52 0.93 11.91 16.54
N THR A 53 -0.03 11.25 17.17
CA THR A 53 -1.01 11.91 18.03
C THR A 53 -0.90 11.19 19.36
N GLU A 54 -0.15 11.83 20.25
CA GLU A 54 0.08 11.61 21.69
C GLU A 54 0.56 10.24 22.18
#